data_AF-A0A919V6S7-F1
#
_entry.id   AF-A0A919V6S7-F1
#
_cell.length_a   1.000
_cell.length_b   1.000
_cell.length_c   1.000
_cell.angle_alpha   90.00
_cell.angle_beta   90.00
_cell.angle_gamma   90.00
#
_symmetry.space_group_name_H-M   'P 1'
#
loop_
_entity.id
_entity.type
_entity.pdbx_description
1 polymer ?
#
loop_
_entity_poly.entity_id
_entity_poly.type
_entity_poly.pdbx_seq_one_letter_code
_entity_poly.pdbx_strand_id
1 'polypeptide(L)'
;MTITKRLFTLGGGGALATALLLGGTHAWSYAAYLGRDYAITTNQDRIARVCDNTRNDANVKVEYFRLSGTRGNRWNYSDAGCSETGAGTVVTQMRVCEQSPGDERCGGWAYRP
;
A
#
# COMPACT_ATOMS: atom_id res chain seq x y z
N MET A 1 39.47 -23.90 -18.47
CA MET A 1 38.18 -24.58 -18.72
C MET A 1 37.12 -23.90 -17.90
N THR A 2 36.17 -23.26 -18.57
CA THR A 2 35.12 -22.41 -17.98
C THR A 2 33.90 -23.26 -17.67
N ILE A 3 33.48 -23.34 -16.41
CA ILE A 3 32.25 -24.05 -16.01
C ILE A 3 31.20 -23.02 -15.60
N THR A 4 30.14 -23.04 -16.40
CA THR A 4 28.96 -22.19 -16.49
C THR A 4 28.16 -22.12 -15.19
N LYS A 5 27.92 -20.90 -14.68
CA LYS A 5 26.95 -20.64 -13.60
C LYS A 5 25.53 -20.84 -14.15
N ARG A 6 24.79 -21.82 -13.62
CA ARG A 6 23.36 -21.98 -13.92
C ARG A 6 22.56 -21.03 -13.05
N LEU A 7 21.97 -20.04 -13.70
CA LEU A 7 21.00 -19.11 -13.15
C LEU A 7 19.69 -19.87 -12.89
N PHE A 8 19.25 -19.94 -11.64
CA PHE A 8 17.90 -20.40 -11.31
C PHE A 8 16.94 -19.23 -11.51
N THR A 9 16.13 -19.30 -12.55
CA THR A 9 15.04 -18.35 -12.79
C THR A 9 13.72 -19.10 -12.56
N LEU A 10 13.16 -18.96 -11.37
CA LEU A 10 11.74 -19.25 -11.12
C LEU A 10 10.97 -17.97 -11.39
N GLY A 11 10.38 -17.89 -12.58
CA GLY A 11 9.45 -16.85 -12.97
C GLY A 11 8.04 -17.12 -12.45
N GLY A 12 7.33 -16.06 -12.12
CA GLY A 12 5.86 -16.04 -12.05
C GLY A 12 5.28 -15.34 -10.83
N GLY A 13 4.83 -14.09 -10.99
CA GLY A 13 3.79 -13.52 -10.13
C GLY A 13 4.10 -12.20 -9.43
N GLY A 14 4.24 -11.11 -10.19
CA GLY A 14 3.73 -9.79 -9.77
C GLY A 14 4.53 -8.99 -8.74
N ALA A 15 5.83 -8.79 -8.93
CA ALA A 15 6.55 -7.70 -8.27
C ALA A 15 6.40 -6.40 -9.09
N LEU A 16 5.24 -5.74 -8.99
CA LEU A 16 5.11 -4.35 -9.41
C LEU A 16 5.50 -3.44 -8.24
N ALA A 17 6.80 -3.40 -7.93
CA ALA A 17 7.37 -2.41 -7.02
C ALA A 17 8.04 -1.30 -7.83
N THR A 18 7.26 -0.58 -8.64
CA THR A 18 7.66 0.74 -9.14
C THR A 18 7.46 1.76 -8.03
N ALA A 19 8.40 1.78 -7.08
CA ALA A 19 8.53 2.85 -6.12
C ALA A 19 9.25 4.02 -6.81
N LEU A 20 8.49 4.91 -7.45
CA LEU A 20 9.00 6.21 -7.91
C LEU A 20 8.30 7.34 -7.13
N LEU A 21 9.07 7.83 -6.15
CA LEU A 21 9.25 9.22 -5.71
C LEU A 21 8.03 10.11 -5.60
N LEU A 22 7.62 10.47 -4.37
CA LEU A 22 7.12 11.81 -4.02
C LEU A 22 7.26 12.05 -2.49
N GLY A 23 8.15 12.97 -2.10
CA GLY A 23 8.09 13.70 -0.82
C GLY A 23 8.43 12.94 0.47
N GLY A 24 9.71 12.89 0.82
CA GLY A 24 10.20 12.74 2.20
C GLY A 24 9.42 11.75 3.07
N THR A 25 9.32 10.49 2.65
CA THR A 25 8.83 9.42 3.52
C THR A 25 9.74 9.40 4.74
N HIS A 26 9.19 9.60 5.94
CA HIS A 26 9.98 9.53 7.17
C HIS A 26 10.74 8.19 7.20
N ALA A 27 11.95 8.14 7.77
CA ALA A 27 12.77 6.92 7.79
C ALA A 27 12.07 5.70 8.42
N TRP A 28 10.98 5.94 9.14
CA TRP A 28 10.14 4.93 9.79
C TRP A 28 8.82 4.70 9.05
N SER A 29 8.54 5.31 7.91
CA SER A 29 7.31 5.11 7.13
C SER A 29 7.52 4.13 5.98
N TYR A 30 6.45 3.42 5.60
CA TYR A 30 6.44 2.58 4.41
C TYR A 30 5.11 2.73 3.66
N ALA A 31 5.08 2.27 2.40
CA ALA A 31 4.00 2.55 1.47
C ALA A 31 3.49 1.29 0.75
N ALA A 32 2.19 1.30 0.42
CA ALA A 32 1.50 0.32 -0.40
C ALA A 32 0.89 1.04 -1.61
N TYR A 33 0.81 0.38 -2.75
CA TYR A 33 0.38 0.99 -4.01
C TYR A 33 -0.60 0.10 -4.76
N LEU A 34 -1.52 0.74 -5.48
CA LEU A 34 -2.37 0.12 -6.49
C LEU A 34 -2.51 1.11 -7.65
N GLY A 35 -1.81 0.87 -8.76
CA GLY A 35 -1.80 1.83 -9.86
C GLY A 35 -1.20 3.18 -9.44
N ARG A 36 -1.99 4.25 -9.46
CA ARG A 36 -1.57 5.59 -9.00
C ARG A 36 -1.98 5.88 -7.56
N ASP A 37 -2.86 5.05 -7.00
CA ASP A 37 -3.31 5.18 -5.62
C ASP A 37 -2.31 4.56 -4.67
N TYR A 38 -2.23 5.14 -3.48
CA TYR A 38 -1.24 4.70 -2.51
C TYR A 38 -1.73 4.89 -1.08
N ALA A 39 -1.16 4.10 -0.18
CA ALA A 39 -1.24 4.32 1.25
C ALA A 39 0.16 4.42 1.83
N ILE A 40 0.41 5.40 2.68
CA ILE A 40 1.68 5.57 3.38
C ILE A 40 1.45 5.66 4.88
N THR A 41 2.31 5.04 5.66
CA THR A 41 2.24 5.18 7.11
C THR A 41 2.85 6.51 7.61
N THR A 42 2.24 7.08 8.64
CA THR A 42 2.68 8.29 9.34
C THR A 42 2.70 8.05 10.86
N ASN A 43 3.30 8.98 11.61
CA ASN A 43 3.49 8.92 13.05
C ASN A 43 4.07 7.58 13.60
N GLN A 44 5.31 7.24 13.24
CA GLN A 44 5.97 5.96 13.60
C GLN A 44 5.13 4.72 13.26
N ASP A 45 4.58 4.69 12.05
CA ASP A 45 3.71 3.63 11.54
C ASP A 45 2.35 3.48 12.22
N ARG A 46 1.91 4.43 13.05
CA ARG A 46 0.67 4.30 13.83
C ARG A 46 -0.58 4.71 13.06
N ILE A 47 -0.40 5.49 12.01
CA ILE A 47 -1.45 6.02 11.15
C ILE A 47 -1.14 5.58 9.73
N ALA A 48 -2.10 5.07 8.96
CA ALA A 48 -1.99 4.91 7.52
C ALA A 48 -2.81 5.99 6.83
N ARG A 49 -2.22 6.65 5.84
CA ARG A 49 -2.86 7.67 5.02
C ARG A 49 -3.05 7.12 3.63
N VAL A 50 -4.29 6.89 3.22
CA VAL A 50 -4.67 6.48 1.87
C VAL A 50 -4.95 7.71 1.02
N CYS A 51 -4.31 7.79 -0.13
CA CYS A 51 -4.44 8.89 -1.07
C CYS A 51 -4.95 8.35 -2.38
N ASP A 52 -6.00 9.01 -2.87
CA ASP A 52 -6.53 8.78 -4.20
C ASP A 52 -5.88 9.79 -5.15
N ASN A 53 -5.11 9.28 -6.11
CA ASN A 53 -4.36 10.10 -7.06
C ASN A 53 -4.84 9.90 -8.51
N THR A 54 -5.75 8.96 -8.71
CA THR A 54 -6.56 8.88 -9.91
C THR A 54 -7.84 9.65 -9.65
N ARG A 55 -8.01 10.83 -10.26
CA ARG A 55 -9.26 11.60 -10.17
C ARG A 55 -10.38 10.93 -11.01
N ASN A 56 -10.52 9.61 -10.92
CA ASN A 56 -11.61 8.81 -11.44
C ASN A 56 -12.63 8.65 -10.31
N ASP A 57 -13.92 8.48 -10.62
CA ASP A 57 -14.99 8.38 -9.61
C ASP A 57 -14.94 7.06 -8.78
N ALA A 58 -13.75 6.51 -8.56
CA ALA A 58 -13.50 5.31 -7.79
C ALA A 58 -13.23 5.68 -6.32
N ASN A 59 -13.71 4.87 -5.39
CA ASN A 59 -13.36 5.04 -3.98
C ASN A 59 -12.12 4.21 -3.68
N VAL A 60 -11.14 4.78 -3.00
CA VAL A 60 -9.93 4.06 -2.62
C VAL A 60 -9.96 3.77 -1.13
N LYS A 61 -9.58 2.57 -0.69
CA LYS A 61 -9.32 2.28 0.73
C LYS A 61 -7.92 1.76 0.97
N VAL A 62 -7.46 1.96 2.20
CA VAL A 62 -6.41 1.14 2.79
C VAL A 62 -7.05 0.08 3.68
N GLU A 63 -6.65 -1.17 3.51
CA GLU A 63 -6.81 -2.21 4.51
C GLU A 63 -5.50 -2.41 5.25
N TYR A 64 -5.57 -2.61 6.57
CA TYR A 64 -4.36 -2.70 7.39
C TYR A 64 -4.53 -3.65 8.57
N PHE A 65 -3.41 -4.20 9.03
CA PHE A 65 -3.27 -4.92 10.28
C PHE A 65 -2.34 -4.16 11.22
N ARG A 66 -2.68 -4.14 12.50
CA ARG A 66 -1.84 -3.56 13.54
C ARG A 66 -1.17 -4.62 14.41
N LEU A 67 -0.09 -4.24 15.07
CA LEU A 67 0.66 -5.08 16.01
C LEU A 67 -0.20 -5.62 17.15
N SER A 68 -1.27 -4.90 17.53
CA SER A 68 -2.27 -5.39 18.50
C SER A 68 -3.14 -6.55 17.98
N GLY A 69 -2.94 -7.00 16.73
CA GLY A 69 -3.79 -7.99 16.06
C GLY A 69 -5.07 -7.41 15.46
N THR A 70 -5.26 -6.08 15.55
CA THR A 70 -6.47 -5.42 15.05
C THR A 70 -6.40 -5.22 13.54
N ARG A 71 -7.35 -5.80 12.80
CA ARG A 71 -7.60 -5.46 11.40
C ARG A 71 -8.48 -4.23 11.31
N GLY A 72 -8.21 -3.36 10.35
CA GLY A 72 -9.08 -2.23 10.03
C GLY A 72 -9.02 -1.87 8.55
N ASN A 73 -9.92 -0.99 8.15
CA ASN A 73 -9.86 -0.33 6.85
C ASN A 73 -10.25 1.14 6.98
N ARG A 74 -9.89 1.93 5.98
CA ARG A 74 -10.30 3.33 5.86
C ARG A 74 -10.49 3.66 4.40
N TRP A 75 -11.68 4.13 4.06
CA TRP A 75 -12.01 4.65 2.75
C TRP A 75 -11.61 6.13 2.63
N ASN A 76 -11.21 6.48 1.41
CA ASN A 76 -11.19 7.80 0.83
C ASN A 76 -12.29 7.80 -0.23
N TYR A 77 -13.45 8.38 0.12
CA TYR A 77 -14.59 8.42 -0.79
C TYR A 77 -14.49 9.66 -1.67
N SER A 78 -14.06 9.47 -2.92
CA SER A 78 -14.21 10.41 -4.05
C SER A 78 -13.74 11.87 -3.90
N ASP A 79 -13.08 12.24 -2.80
CA ASP A 79 -12.48 13.56 -2.62
C ASP A 79 -11.00 13.50 -3.00
N ALA A 80 -10.62 14.28 -4.01
CA ALA A 80 -9.23 14.48 -4.38
C ALA A 80 -8.40 14.81 -3.13
N GLY A 81 -7.49 13.91 -2.73
CA GLY A 81 -6.73 14.07 -1.50
C GLY A 81 -6.46 12.76 -0.78
N CYS A 82 -6.24 12.86 0.53
CA CYS A 82 -5.88 11.74 1.37
C CYS A 82 -6.75 11.64 2.62
N SER A 83 -7.09 10.42 3.00
CA SER A 83 -7.82 10.07 4.22
C SER A 83 -6.90 9.29 5.16
N GLU A 84 -6.97 9.59 6.45
CA GLU A 84 -6.15 8.94 7.47
C GLU A 84 -6.95 7.92 8.27
N THR A 85 -6.28 6.83 8.63
CA THR A 85 -6.76 5.97 9.70
C THR A 85 -6.64 6.70 11.04
N GLY A 86 -7.49 6.38 12.02
CA GLY A 86 -7.25 6.82 13.39
C GLY A 86 -5.92 6.33 13.94
N ALA A 87 -5.42 7.02 14.97
CA ALA A 87 -4.22 6.59 15.70
C ALA A 87 -4.42 5.20 16.32
N GLY A 88 -3.32 4.45 16.45
CA GLY A 88 -3.34 3.14 17.09
C GLY A 88 -1.94 2.59 17.34
N THR A 89 -1.86 1.27 17.54
CA THR A 89 -0.59 0.55 17.51
C THR A 89 -0.03 0.52 16.09
N VAL A 90 1.25 0.15 15.97
CA VAL A 90 1.98 0.13 14.70
C VAL A 90 1.26 -0.75 13.68
N VAL A 91 1.04 -0.21 12.47
CA VAL A 91 0.61 -0.96 11.30
C VAL A 91 1.74 -1.91 10.86
N THR A 92 1.45 -3.19 10.78
CA THR A 92 2.40 -4.25 10.41
C THR A 92 2.25 -4.68 8.95
N GLN A 93 1.05 -4.53 8.39
CA GLN A 93 0.73 -4.86 7.01
C GLN A 93 -0.35 -3.92 6.50
N MET A 94 -0.25 -3.51 5.24
CA MET A 94 -1.32 -2.76 4.58
C MET A 94 -1.40 -3.04 3.09
N ARG A 95 -2.57 -2.82 2.50
CA ARG A 95 -2.79 -2.85 1.05
C ARG A 95 -3.78 -1.77 0.65
N VAL A 96 -3.69 -1.32 -0.60
CA VAL A 96 -4.65 -0.39 -1.20
C VAL A 96 -5.66 -1.18 -2.00
N CYS A 97 -6.93 -0.81 -1.92
CA CYS A 97 -7.99 -1.32 -2.78
C CYS A 97 -8.77 -0.18 -3.41
N GLU A 98 -9.18 -0.36 -4.64
CA GLU A 98 -10.00 0.57 -5.42
C GLU A 98 -11.37 -0.08 -5.65
N GLN A 99 -12.44 0.66 -5.38
CA GLN A 99 -13.81 0.28 -5.67
C GLN A 99 -14.21 0.89 -7.00
N SER A 100 -14.37 0.05 -8.00
CA SER A 100 -15.07 0.38 -9.25
C SER A 100 -16.54 -0.03 -9.13
N PRO A 101 -17.46 0.50 -9.97
CA PRO A 101 -18.86 0.13 -9.93
C PRO A 101 -19.03 -1.39 -10.05
N GLY A 102 -19.46 -2.04 -8.96
CA GLY A 102 -19.73 -3.48 -8.90
C GLY A 102 -18.56 -4.39 -8.51
N ASP A 103 -17.33 -3.88 -8.38
CA ASP A 103 -16.16 -4.71 -8.02
C ASP A 103 -15.13 -3.97 -7.15
N GLU A 104 -14.49 -4.70 -6.24
CA GLU A 104 -13.36 -4.23 -5.45
C GLU A 104 -12.06 -4.91 -5.91
N ARG A 105 -11.08 -4.09 -6.31
CA ARG A 105 -9.76 -4.57 -6.73
C ARG A 105 -8.73 -4.15 -5.71
N CYS A 106 -7.98 -5.12 -5.19
CA CYS A 106 -6.92 -4.85 -4.22
C CYS A 106 -5.53 -5.11 -4.80
N GLY A 107 -4.57 -4.27 -4.41
CA GLY A 107 -3.15 -4.53 -4.59
C GLY A 107 -2.62 -5.59 -3.63
N GLY A 108 -1.32 -5.87 -3.74
CA GLY A 108 -0.62 -6.76 -2.83
C GLY A 108 -0.48 -6.18 -1.42
N TRP A 109 -0.26 -7.06 -0.43
CA TRP A 109 0.10 -6.65 0.92
C TRP A 109 1.53 -6.11 0.96
N ALA A 110 1.70 -4.88 1.43
CA ALA A 110 2.97 -4.35 1.88
C ALA A 110 3.17 -4.71 3.36
N TYR A 111 4.33 -5.28 3.66
CA TYR A 111 4.72 -5.66 5.02
C TYR A 111 5.68 -4.62 5.56
N ARG A 112 5.57 -4.34 6.85
CA ARG A 112 6.56 -3.52 7.55
C ARG A 112 7.95 -4.18 7.42
N PRO A 113 8.99 -3.45 6.98
CA PRO A 113 10.35 -3.96 6.93
C PRO A 113 10.95 -4.25 8.31
#